data_AF-A0A151RP80-F1
#
_entry.id   AF-A0A151RP80-F1
#
_cell.length_a   1.000
_cell.length_b   1.000
_cell.length_c   1.000
_cell.angle_alpha   90.00
_cell.angle_beta   90.00
_cell.angle_gamma   90.00
#
_symmetry.space_group_name_H-M   'P 1'
#
loop_
_entity.id
_entity.type
_entity.pdbx_description
1 polymer ?
#
loop_
_entity_poly.entity_id
_entity_poly.type
_entity_poly.pdbx_seq_one_letter_code
_entity_poly.pdbx_strand_id
1 'polypeptide(L)'
;MLSIGGGSNTYSLSSPDDARHVADYIWDNFLGGNSNSRPFGNAILNGVDFDIEGGELHYAALAYRLHDHYAASRKKFYLSAAPQCPFQDNLLHGALTTDIFDYVWIKFYNNPQCEFTSKDHSGFKSAWNQWTTSINAGKFFVGLPASHDAAKDGFVPPRALINQLLPIVRSPKYGGVMLWDSYHDLQFGYSGKIRGRV
;
A
#
# COMPACT_ATOMS: atom_id res chain seq x y z
N MET A 1 8.19 -6.65 2.89
CA MET A 1 8.39 -5.29 3.43
C MET A 1 7.89 -5.27 4.87
N LEU A 2 8.25 -4.27 5.67
CA LEU A 2 7.60 -4.02 6.95
C LEU A 2 6.39 -3.11 6.69
N SER A 3 5.18 -3.58 6.94
CA SER A 3 4.01 -2.70 6.92
C SER A 3 3.85 -2.05 8.30
N ILE A 4 3.68 -0.74 8.32
CA ILE A 4 3.46 0.07 9.52
C ILE A 4 2.03 0.59 9.53
N GLY A 5 1.44 0.67 10.73
CA GLY A 5 0.06 1.08 10.92
C GLY A 5 -0.89 -0.12 11.02
N GLY A 6 -1.81 -0.23 10.07
CA GLY A 6 -2.94 -1.15 10.03
C GLY A 6 -4.22 -0.54 10.63
N GLY A 7 -5.30 -1.33 10.68
CA GLY A 7 -6.62 -0.90 11.15
C GLY A 7 -6.78 -0.67 12.66
N SER A 8 -5.69 -0.47 13.40
CA SER A 8 -5.70 -0.11 14.82
C SER A 8 -5.53 1.39 15.00
N ASN A 9 -6.22 2.02 15.96
CA ASN A 9 -6.05 3.45 16.25
C ASN A 9 -5.03 3.73 17.36
N THR A 10 -4.11 2.79 17.60
CA THR A 10 -3.16 2.85 18.73
C THR A 10 -1.78 3.39 18.36
N TYR A 11 -1.60 3.81 17.10
CA TYR A 11 -0.38 4.47 16.64
C TYR A 11 -0.67 5.90 16.20
N SER A 12 0.30 6.76 16.38
CA SER A 12 0.33 8.11 15.83
C SER A 12 1.79 8.58 15.75
N LEU A 13 2.02 9.65 14.98
CA LEU A 13 3.27 10.39 14.99
C LEU A 13 2.94 11.77 15.54
N SER A 14 3.54 12.16 16.65
CA SER A 14 3.16 13.37 17.41
C SER A 14 3.79 14.66 16.89
N SER A 15 4.88 14.55 16.14
CA SER A 15 5.57 15.67 15.50
C SER A 15 6.40 15.18 14.31
N PRO A 16 6.90 16.10 13.46
CA PRO A 16 7.91 15.74 12.45
C PRO A 16 9.19 15.15 13.05
N ASP A 17 9.61 15.57 14.25
CA ASP A 17 10.81 15.04 14.91
C ASP A 17 10.57 13.60 15.40
N ASP A 18 9.41 13.34 15.99
CA ASP A 18 8.96 12.00 16.35
C ASP A 18 8.93 11.07 15.12
N ALA A 19 8.37 11.56 14.01
CA ALA A 19 8.38 10.84 12.74
C ALA A 19 9.81 10.48 12.27
N ARG A 20 10.79 11.39 12.42
CA ARG A 20 12.19 11.08 12.08
C ARG A 20 12.80 10.04 13.02
N HIS A 21 12.52 10.11 14.32
CA HIS A 21 12.97 9.09 15.27
C HIS A 21 12.38 7.71 14.97
N VAL A 22 11.11 7.64 14.58
CA VAL A 22 10.48 6.37 14.15
C VAL A 22 11.14 5.84 12.87
N ALA A 23 11.48 6.70 11.90
CA ALA A 23 12.21 6.28 10.71
C ALA A 23 13.60 5.72 11.05
N ASP A 24 14.34 6.38 11.95
CA ASP A 24 15.64 5.91 12.43
C ASP A 24 15.52 4.55 13.13
N TYR A 25 14.52 4.40 14.00
CA TYR A 25 14.22 3.12 14.63
C TYR A 25 13.94 2.02 13.62
N ILE A 26 13.10 2.29 12.61
CA ILE A 26 12.80 1.32 11.55
C ILE A 26 14.07 0.95 10.77
N TRP A 27 14.89 1.94 10.44
CA TRP A 27 16.15 1.76 9.73
C TRP A 27 17.09 0.81 10.49
N ASP A 28 17.30 1.09 11.77
CA ASP A 28 18.23 0.36 12.64
C ASP A 28 17.75 -1.03 13.02
N ASN A 29 16.43 -1.25 13.12
CA ASN A 29 15.87 -2.50 13.62
C ASN A 29 15.39 -3.46 12.53
N PHE A 30 15.07 -2.97 11.33
CA PHE A 30 14.45 -3.79 10.28
C PHE A 30 15.13 -3.67 8.92
N LEU A 31 15.90 -2.60 8.68
CA LEU A 31 16.53 -2.31 7.39
C LEU A 31 18.06 -2.34 7.54
N GLY A 32 18.76 -1.44 6.85
CA GLY A 32 20.22 -1.46 6.70
C GLY A 32 21.00 -0.83 7.85
N GLY A 33 20.34 -0.31 8.88
CA GLY A 33 20.99 0.20 10.08
C GLY A 33 21.38 -0.92 11.05
N ASN A 34 21.79 -0.53 12.26
CA ASN A 34 22.33 -1.47 13.24
C ASN A 34 21.63 -1.35 14.60
N SER A 35 21.23 -2.49 15.16
CA SER A 35 20.62 -2.58 16.49
C SER A 35 20.93 -3.93 17.11
N ASN A 36 21.12 -3.97 18.42
CA ASN A 36 21.35 -5.22 19.17
C ASN A 36 20.04 -5.96 19.49
N SER A 37 18.88 -5.36 19.23
CA SER A 37 17.56 -5.88 19.62
C SER A 37 16.58 -5.90 18.45
N ARG A 38 17.05 -6.34 17.26
CA ARG A 38 16.24 -6.40 16.05
C ARG A 38 15.07 -7.39 16.23
N PRO A 39 13.80 -6.98 16.08
CA PRO A 39 12.66 -7.86 16.32
C PRO A 39 12.60 -9.08 15.40
N PHE A 40 13.04 -8.94 14.14
CA PHE A 40 13.13 -10.05 13.17
C PHE A 40 14.55 -10.62 13.07
N GLY A 41 15.36 -10.44 14.12
CA GLY A 41 16.76 -10.83 14.14
C GLY A 41 17.57 -10.15 13.03
N ASN A 42 18.51 -10.88 12.45
CA ASN A 42 19.45 -10.34 11.46
C ASN A 42 18.86 -10.16 10.05
N ALA A 43 17.55 -10.38 9.87
CA ALA A 43 16.89 -10.15 8.59
C ALA A 43 16.94 -8.65 8.24
N ILE A 44 17.31 -8.36 6.98
CA ILE A 44 17.29 -7.01 6.41
C ILE A 44 16.16 -6.98 5.38
N LEU A 45 15.05 -6.35 5.74
CA LEU A 45 13.89 -6.23 4.86
C LEU A 45 14.21 -5.36 3.64
N ASN A 46 13.30 -5.37 2.68
CA ASN A 46 13.47 -4.63 1.42
C ASN A 46 12.84 -3.24 1.44
N GLY A 47 12.19 -2.82 2.51
CA GLY A 47 11.49 -1.54 2.53
C GLY A 47 10.35 -1.47 3.54
N VAL A 48 9.66 -0.34 3.52
CA VAL A 48 8.57 0.01 4.44
C VAL A 48 7.31 0.29 3.64
N ASP A 49 6.20 -0.30 4.09
CA ASP A 49 4.87 -0.09 3.58
C ASP A 49 4.05 0.74 4.56
N PHE A 50 3.43 1.81 4.06
CA PHE A 50 2.63 2.73 4.85
C PHE A 50 1.16 2.33 4.72
N ASP A 51 0.67 1.51 5.66
CA ASP A 51 -0.75 1.17 5.78
C ASP A 51 -1.40 2.01 6.87
N ILE A 52 -1.58 3.30 6.60
CA ILE A 52 -2.02 4.26 7.60
C ILE A 52 -3.53 4.47 7.50
N GLU A 53 -4.22 4.11 8.58
CA GLU A 53 -5.67 4.19 8.77
C GLU A 53 -6.07 5.07 9.97
N GLY A 54 -5.11 5.63 10.71
CA GLY A 54 -5.35 6.52 11.84
C GLY A 54 -4.16 7.41 12.24
N GLY A 55 -4.38 8.26 13.25
CA GLY A 55 -3.37 9.13 13.84
C GLY A 55 -3.19 10.49 13.13
N GLU A 56 -2.11 11.18 13.47
CA GLU A 56 -1.77 12.54 13.04
C GLU A 56 -0.94 12.60 11.74
N LEU A 57 -0.90 13.76 11.10
CA LEU A 57 -0.40 13.96 9.72
C LEU A 57 1.12 14.22 9.60
N HIS A 58 1.98 13.34 10.15
CA HIS A 58 3.45 13.50 10.08
C HIS A 58 4.19 12.44 9.24
N TYR A 59 3.45 11.64 8.46
CA TYR A 59 4.01 10.57 7.64
C TYR A 59 4.91 11.04 6.49
N ALA A 60 4.78 12.28 6.03
CA ALA A 60 5.71 12.85 5.04
C ALA A 60 7.14 12.98 5.61
N ALA A 61 7.27 13.40 6.87
CA ALA A 61 8.57 13.49 7.54
C ALA A 61 9.19 12.10 7.77
N LEU A 62 8.36 11.10 8.10
CA LEU A 62 8.76 9.70 8.20
C LEU A 62 9.29 9.19 6.85
N ALA A 63 8.55 9.44 5.76
CA ALA A 63 8.92 8.99 4.41
C ALA A 63 10.23 9.62 3.93
N TYR A 64 10.42 10.94 4.11
CA TYR A 64 11.67 11.61 3.76
C TYR A 64 12.87 11.07 4.54
N ARG A 65 12.72 10.86 5.85
CA ARG A 65 13.82 10.34 6.66
C ARG A 65 14.22 8.92 6.26
N LEU A 66 13.26 8.06 5.93
CA LEU A 66 13.55 6.74 5.35
C LEU A 66 14.26 6.87 3.99
N HIS A 67 13.79 7.78 3.14
CA HIS A 67 14.40 8.02 1.83
C HIS A 67 15.86 8.49 1.93
N ASP A 68 16.18 9.36 2.89
CA ASP A 68 17.56 9.80 3.15
C ASP A 68 18.48 8.61 3.48
N HIS A 69 18.02 7.70 4.35
CA HIS A 69 18.76 6.46 4.65
C HIS A 69 18.95 5.58 3.43
N TYR A 70 17.93 5.50 2.57
CA TYR A 70 17.99 4.67 1.36
C TYR A 70 18.99 5.23 0.35
N ALA A 71 19.02 6.55 0.17
CA ALA A 71 19.96 7.23 -0.70
C ALA A 71 21.42 7.05 -0.25
N ALA A 72 21.67 6.96 1.06
CA ALA A 72 22.99 6.70 1.61
C ALA A 72 23.41 5.21 1.54
N SER A 73 22.48 4.30 1.22
CA SER A 73 22.75 2.86 1.20
C SER A 73 23.18 2.34 -0.16
N ARG A 74 24.04 1.31 -0.16
CA ARG A 74 24.37 0.53 -1.36
C ARG A 74 23.26 -0.45 -1.76
N LYS A 75 22.42 -0.87 -0.81
CA LYS A 75 21.28 -1.75 -1.06
C LYS A 75 20.07 -0.89 -1.43
N LYS A 76 19.35 -1.28 -2.49
CA LYS A 76 18.07 -0.65 -2.81
C LYS A 76 17.00 -1.08 -1.80
N PHE A 77 16.30 -0.08 -1.25
CA PHE A 77 15.09 -0.25 -0.45
C PHE A 77 13.91 0.42 -1.16
N TYR A 78 12.70 0.03 -0.77
CA TYR A 78 11.46 0.49 -1.39
C TYR A 78 10.54 1.18 -0.37
N LEU A 79 9.83 2.21 -0.82
CA LEU A 79 8.68 2.76 -0.11
C LEU A 79 7.39 2.35 -0.82
N SER A 80 6.43 1.86 -0.06
CA SER A 80 5.08 1.65 -0.54
C SER A 80 4.04 2.25 0.37
N ALA A 81 2.83 2.42 -0.15
CA ALA A 81 1.70 2.94 0.59
C ALA A 81 0.40 2.21 0.22
N ALA A 82 -0.47 2.06 1.20
CA ALA A 82 -1.79 1.43 1.09
C ALA A 82 -2.92 2.44 1.35
N PRO A 83 -3.13 3.45 0.49
CA PRO A 83 -4.27 4.36 0.67
C PRO A 83 -5.60 3.65 0.47
N GLN A 84 -6.64 4.07 1.19
CA GLN A 84 -8.03 3.75 0.84
C GLN A 84 -8.37 4.32 -0.55
N CYS A 85 -9.30 3.70 -1.29
CA CYS A 85 -9.65 4.18 -2.63
C CYS A 85 -10.26 5.60 -2.71
N PRO A 86 -10.94 6.15 -1.69
CA PRO A 86 -11.33 7.55 -1.70
C PRO A 86 -10.09 8.44 -1.75
N PHE A 87 -10.05 9.33 -2.75
CA PHE A 87 -8.90 10.20 -2.96
C PHE A 87 -8.84 11.36 -1.95
N GLN A 88 -10.00 11.87 -1.54
CA GLN A 88 -10.11 12.94 -0.55
C GLN A 88 -9.95 12.38 0.87
N ASP A 89 -9.57 13.26 1.81
CA ASP A 89 -9.45 12.97 3.25
C ASP A 89 -8.51 11.78 3.57
N ASN A 90 -7.51 11.57 2.71
CA ASN A 90 -6.58 10.47 2.86
C ASN A 90 -5.40 10.88 3.77
N LEU A 91 -5.20 10.17 4.88
CA LEU A 91 -4.09 10.41 5.82
C LEU A 91 -2.71 10.30 5.17
N LEU A 92 -2.60 9.53 4.08
CA LEU A 92 -1.37 9.37 3.31
C LEU A 92 -1.17 10.44 2.25
N HIS A 93 -2.12 11.35 2.02
CA HIS A 93 -2.02 12.34 0.95
C HIS A 93 -0.73 13.16 1.04
N GLY A 94 -0.40 13.69 2.22
CA GLY A 94 0.83 14.46 2.42
C GLY A 94 2.12 13.65 2.23
N ALA A 95 2.09 12.34 2.48
CA ALA A 95 3.22 11.46 2.19
C ALA A 95 3.30 11.14 0.70
N LEU A 96 2.17 10.84 0.05
CA LEU A 96 2.13 10.44 -1.36
C LEU A 96 2.48 11.58 -2.33
N THR A 97 2.29 12.85 -1.96
CA THR A 97 2.69 14.02 -2.76
C THR A 97 4.18 14.35 -2.69
N THR A 98 4.97 13.56 -1.96
CA THR A 98 6.44 13.69 -1.93
C THR A 98 7.12 12.99 -3.11
N ASP A 99 6.38 12.22 -3.92
CA ASP A 99 6.84 11.55 -5.14
C ASP A 99 7.97 10.51 -4.97
N ILE A 100 8.29 10.13 -3.72
CA ILE A 100 9.36 9.16 -3.39
C ILE A 100 8.85 7.72 -3.22
N PHE A 101 7.55 7.47 -3.39
CA PHE A 101 6.96 6.14 -3.24
C PHE A 101 7.15 5.30 -4.52
N ASP A 102 7.76 4.13 -4.37
CA ASP A 102 7.94 3.18 -5.46
C ASP A 102 6.62 2.51 -5.85
N TYR A 103 5.81 2.14 -4.85
CA TYR A 103 4.60 1.35 -5.03
C TYR A 103 3.40 1.94 -4.28
N VAL A 104 2.23 1.95 -4.92
CA VAL A 104 0.98 2.35 -4.26
C VAL A 104 -0.07 1.29 -4.53
N TRP A 105 -0.51 0.57 -3.50
CA TRP A 105 -1.62 -0.39 -3.60
C TRP A 105 -2.89 0.21 -3.01
N ILE A 106 -3.71 0.76 -3.90
CA ILE A 106 -4.96 1.43 -3.52
C ILE A 106 -5.97 0.37 -3.09
N LYS A 107 -6.52 0.48 -1.88
CA LYS A 107 -7.50 -0.46 -1.31
C LYS A 107 -8.90 -0.19 -1.89
N PHE A 108 -9.29 -0.97 -2.90
CA PHE A 108 -10.58 -0.87 -3.59
C PHE A 108 -11.66 -1.76 -2.94
N TYR A 109 -11.75 -1.69 -1.61
CA TYR A 109 -12.70 -2.45 -0.81
C TYR A 109 -13.11 -1.67 0.44
N ASN A 110 -14.19 -2.09 1.10
CA ASN A 110 -14.83 -1.38 2.22
C ASN A 110 -15.25 0.08 1.92
N ASN A 111 -15.35 0.44 0.64
CA ASN A 111 -15.64 1.80 0.17
C ASN A 111 -16.53 1.72 -1.09
N PRO A 112 -17.87 1.61 -0.93
CA PRO A 112 -18.80 1.39 -2.03
C PRO A 112 -18.73 2.41 -3.18
N GLN A 113 -18.25 3.62 -2.90
CA GLN A 113 -18.10 4.70 -3.88
C GLN A 113 -16.97 4.48 -4.90
N CYS A 114 -16.00 3.63 -4.58
CA CYS A 114 -14.82 3.40 -5.44
C CYS A 114 -14.41 1.94 -5.58
N GLU A 115 -15.09 1.00 -4.91
CA GLU A 115 -14.90 -0.43 -5.18
C GLU A 115 -15.38 -0.84 -6.59
N PHE A 116 -14.86 -1.97 -7.07
CA PHE A 116 -15.28 -2.53 -8.34
C PHE A 116 -16.56 -3.35 -8.19
N THR A 117 -17.57 -3.07 -9.03
CA THR A 117 -18.73 -3.95 -9.21
C THR A 117 -18.90 -4.31 -10.68
N SER A 118 -19.38 -5.53 -10.97
CA SER A 118 -19.62 -5.96 -12.37
C SER A 118 -20.80 -5.26 -13.04
N LYS A 119 -21.71 -4.65 -12.26
CA LYS A 119 -22.88 -3.95 -12.80
C LYS A 119 -22.53 -2.51 -13.19
N ASP A 120 -21.77 -1.83 -12.33
CA ASP A 120 -21.28 -0.48 -12.55
C ASP A 120 -19.87 -0.33 -11.96
N HIS A 121 -18.88 -0.12 -12.84
CA HIS A 121 -17.49 0.10 -12.48
C HIS A 121 -17.02 1.54 -12.74
N SER A 122 -17.95 2.48 -12.92
CA SER A 122 -17.64 3.90 -13.16
C SER A 122 -16.92 4.54 -11.98
N GLY A 123 -17.35 4.25 -10.74
CA GLY A 123 -16.68 4.70 -9.51
C GLY A 123 -15.24 4.20 -9.40
N PHE A 124 -15.04 2.88 -9.54
CA PHE A 124 -13.71 2.27 -9.61
C PHE A 124 -12.82 2.89 -10.67
N LYS A 125 -13.31 3.01 -11.92
CA LYS A 125 -12.56 3.57 -13.03
C LYS A 125 -12.15 5.02 -12.76
N SER A 126 -13.06 5.82 -12.20
CA SER A 126 -12.81 7.23 -11.88
C SER A 126 -11.75 7.35 -10.79
N ALA A 127 -11.86 6.54 -9.72
CA ALA A 127 -10.88 6.51 -8.64
C ALA A 127 -9.50 6.05 -9.12
N TRP A 128 -9.42 4.95 -9.89
CA TRP A 128 -8.17 4.47 -10.47
C TRP A 128 -7.48 5.54 -11.33
N ASN A 129 -8.24 6.20 -12.20
CA ASN A 129 -7.71 7.28 -13.03
C ASN A 129 -7.21 8.43 -12.16
N GLN A 130 -8.03 8.90 -11.21
CA GLN A 130 -7.66 10.00 -10.32
C GLN A 130 -6.37 9.71 -9.56
N TRP A 131 -6.21 8.52 -8.97
CA TRP A 131 -4.99 8.14 -8.27
C TRP A 131 -3.77 8.12 -9.20
N THR A 132 -3.89 7.47 -10.35
CA THR A 132 -2.77 7.27 -11.28
C THR A 132 -2.36 8.55 -12.04
N THR A 133 -3.24 9.54 -12.14
CA THR A 133 -2.94 10.86 -12.73
C THR A 133 -2.47 11.89 -11.72
N SER A 134 -2.98 11.84 -10.49
CA SER A 134 -2.70 12.88 -9.48
C SER A 134 -1.51 12.58 -8.57
N ILE A 135 -1.13 11.31 -8.42
CA ILE A 135 0.04 10.89 -7.64
C ILE A 135 1.14 10.41 -8.58
N ASN A 136 2.36 10.82 -8.29
CA ASN A 136 3.55 10.32 -8.96
C ASN A 136 4.18 9.20 -8.11
N ALA A 137 4.08 7.98 -8.60
CA ALA A 137 4.69 6.81 -7.98
C ALA A 137 5.18 5.86 -9.08
N GLY A 138 6.12 4.99 -8.75
CA GLY A 138 6.71 4.05 -9.71
C GLY A 138 5.69 3.10 -10.33
N LYS A 139 4.91 2.41 -9.49
CA LYS A 139 3.82 1.51 -9.92
C LYS A 139 2.61 1.60 -9.00
N PHE A 140 1.44 1.46 -9.60
CA PHE A 140 0.15 1.37 -8.91
C PHE A 140 -0.40 -0.05 -8.99
N PHE A 141 -0.96 -0.52 -7.89
CA PHE A 141 -1.54 -1.85 -7.74
C PHE A 141 -2.99 -1.70 -7.32
N VAL A 142 -3.81 -2.64 -7.77
CA VAL A 142 -5.21 -2.75 -7.33
C VAL A 142 -5.23 -3.61 -6.08
N GLY A 143 -5.52 -3.01 -4.92
CA GLY A 143 -5.70 -3.72 -3.65
C GLY A 143 -7.10 -4.30 -3.54
N LEU A 144 -7.20 -5.61 -3.36
CA LEU A 144 -8.46 -6.36 -3.30
C LEU A 144 -8.45 -7.36 -2.15
N PRO A 145 -9.61 -7.68 -1.57
CA PRO A 145 -9.74 -8.77 -0.63
C PRO A 145 -9.59 -10.12 -1.36
N ALA A 146 -8.87 -11.06 -0.78
CA ALA A 146 -8.61 -12.38 -1.34
C ALA A 146 -9.83 -13.32 -1.24
N SER A 147 -10.84 -12.95 -0.44
CA SER A 147 -12.10 -13.68 -0.32
C SER A 147 -13.24 -12.74 0.08
N HIS A 148 -14.48 -13.22 -0.03
CA HIS A 148 -15.65 -12.48 0.45
C HIS A 148 -15.59 -12.17 1.95
N ASP A 149 -14.97 -13.03 2.76
CA ASP A 149 -14.90 -12.88 4.21
C ASP A 149 -13.74 -11.97 4.67
N ALA A 150 -12.85 -11.55 3.76
CA ALA A 150 -11.67 -10.76 4.10
C ALA A 150 -11.95 -9.25 4.21
N ALA A 151 -13.11 -8.81 3.71
CA ALA A 151 -13.56 -7.43 3.74
C ALA A 151 -15.10 -7.41 3.84
N LYS A 152 -15.65 -6.30 4.30
CA LYS A 152 -17.10 -6.10 4.36
C LYS A 152 -17.71 -6.04 2.95
N ASP A 153 -17.05 -5.30 2.07
CA ASP A 153 -17.50 -5.03 0.70
C ASP A 153 -16.29 -5.01 -0.26
N GLY A 154 -16.52 -5.05 -1.58
CA GLY A 154 -15.48 -4.90 -2.61
C GLY A 154 -14.74 -6.18 -3.05
N PHE A 155 -15.23 -7.37 -2.70
CA PHE A 155 -14.70 -8.61 -3.26
C PHE A 155 -15.01 -8.75 -4.76
N VAL A 156 -13.96 -8.98 -5.55
CA VAL A 156 -14.06 -9.15 -7.00
C VAL A 156 -13.79 -10.61 -7.34
N PRO A 157 -14.75 -11.36 -7.94
CA PRO A 157 -14.47 -12.72 -8.39
C PRO A 157 -13.33 -12.75 -9.43
N PRO A 158 -12.43 -13.76 -9.42
CA PRO A 158 -11.28 -13.82 -10.35
C PRO A 158 -11.65 -13.66 -11.82
N ARG A 159 -12.79 -14.23 -12.25
CA ARG A 159 -13.28 -14.09 -13.63
C ARG A 159 -13.68 -12.66 -13.98
N ALA A 160 -14.30 -11.93 -13.05
CA ALA A 160 -14.64 -10.53 -13.22
C ALA A 160 -13.37 -9.66 -13.21
N LEU A 161 -12.41 -9.97 -12.35
CA LEU A 161 -11.10 -9.31 -12.34
C LEU A 161 -10.44 -9.42 -13.72
N ILE A 162 -10.31 -10.64 -14.25
CA ILE A 162 -9.59 -10.89 -15.50
C ILE A 162 -10.30 -10.24 -16.70
N ASN A 163 -11.62 -10.38 -16.79
CA ASN A 163 -12.37 -10.01 -18.00
C ASN A 163 -12.88 -8.57 -18.01
N GLN A 164 -13.01 -7.92 -16.84
CA GLN A 164 -13.63 -6.60 -16.73
C GLN A 164 -12.72 -5.59 -16.04
N LEU A 165 -12.07 -5.95 -14.93
CA LEU A 165 -11.23 -5.02 -14.16
C LEU A 165 -9.88 -4.77 -14.86
N LEU A 166 -9.15 -5.83 -15.24
CA LEU A 166 -7.83 -5.69 -15.86
C LEU A 166 -7.83 -4.82 -17.14
N PRO A 167 -8.82 -4.92 -18.05
CA PRO A 167 -8.92 -4.00 -19.19
C PRO A 167 -9.00 -2.52 -18.81
N ILE A 168 -9.50 -2.18 -17.61
CA ILE A 168 -9.63 -0.79 -17.14
C ILE A 168 -8.28 -0.25 -16.65
N VAL A 169 -7.52 -1.06 -15.92
CA VAL A 169 -6.32 -0.58 -15.18
C VAL A 169 -5.02 -0.71 -15.97
N ARG A 170 -5.00 -1.53 -17.03
CA ARG A 170 -3.82 -1.78 -17.86
C ARG A 170 -3.23 -0.49 -18.41
N SER A 171 -2.05 -0.15 -17.91
CA SER A 171 -1.27 1.04 -18.28
C SER A 171 0.20 0.82 -17.95
N PRO A 172 1.14 1.66 -18.42
CA PRO A 172 2.53 1.58 -18.00
C PRO A 172 2.75 1.77 -16.50
N LYS A 173 1.83 2.46 -15.80
CA LYS A 173 1.86 2.64 -14.35
C LYS A 173 1.29 1.45 -13.58
N TYR A 174 0.56 0.54 -14.22
CA TYR A 174 0.03 -0.67 -13.58
C TYR A 174 1.18 -1.62 -13.18
N GLY A 175 1.17 -2.04 -11.92
CA GLY A 175 2.15 -2.95 -11.31
C GLY A 175 1.60 -4.33 -10.97
N GLY A 176 0.27 -4.49 -10.86
CA GLY A 176 -0.35 -5.77 -10.51
C GLY A 176 -1.52 -5.63 -9.54
N VAL A 177 -1.75 -6.69 -8.77
CA VAL A 177 -2.80 -6.78 -7.74
C VAL A 177 -2.16 -7.03 -6.38
N MET A 178 -2.62 -6.31 -5.36
CA MET A 178 -2.32 -6.58 -3.95
C MET A 178 -3.52 -7.33 -3.35
N LEU A 179 -3.27 -8.36 -2.56
CA LEU A 179 -4.32 -9.17 -1.95
C LEU A 179 -4.30 -9.04 -0.43
N TRP A 180 -5.42 -8.60 0.14
CA TRP A 180 -5.71 -8.67 1.57
C TRP A 180 -6.52 -9.93 1.87
N ASP A 181 -5.96 -10.99 2.45
CA ASP A 181 -4.58 -11.16 2.91
C ASP A 181 -4.07 -12.56 2.54
N SER A 182 -2.88 -12.92 3.04
CA SER A 182 -2.32 -14.26 2.80
C SER A 182 -3.15 -15.39 3.43
N TYR A 183 -3.83 -15.15 4.56
CA TYR A 183 -4.63 -16.17 5.22
C TYR A 183 -5.82 -16.56 4.35
N HIS A 184 -6.56 -15.56 3.86
CA HIS A 184 -7.67 -15.77 2.94
C HIS A 184 -7.21 -16.29 1.58
N ASP A 185 -6.08 -15.80 1.05
CA ASP A 185 -5.56 -16.30 -0.23
C ASP A 185 -5.18 -17.79 -0.17
N LEU A 186 -4.54 -18.23 0.92
CA LEU A 186 -4.18 -19.64 1.11
C LEU A 186 -5.42 -20.55 1.19
N GLN A 187 -6.51 -20.07 1.78
CA GLN A 187 -7.74 -20.85 1.89
C GLN A 187 -8.53 -20.93 0.58
N PHE A 188 -8.63 -19.82 -0.15
CA PHE A 188 -9.50 -19.71 -1.31
C PHE A 188 -8.77 -19.78 -2.65
N GLY A 189 -7.43 -19.79 -2.64
CA GLY A 189 -6.56 -19.90 -3.80
C GLY A 189 -6.79 -18.78 -4.81
N TYR A 190 -6.99 -17.54 -4.35
CA TYR A 190 -7.35 -16.42 -5.21
C TYR A 190 -6.22 -16.08 -6.19
N SER A 191 -5.00 -15.91 -5.67
CA SER A 191 -3.79 -15.63 -6.45
C SER A 191 -3.54 -16.70 -7.50
N GLY A 192 -3.73 -17.97 -7.16
CA GLY A 192 -3.62 -19.11 -8.09
C GLY A 192 -4.54 -18.99 -9.30
N LYS A 193 -5.74 -18.41 -9.12
CA LYS A 193 -6.74 -18.23 -10.20
C LYS A 193 -6.45 -17.04 -11.11
N ILE A 194 -5.69 -16.04 -10.63
CA ILE A 194 -5.33 -14.83 -11.40
C ILE A 194 -3.88 -14.84 -11.90
N ARG A 195 -3.07 -15.79 -11.44
CA ARG A 195 -1.66 -15.94 -11.81
C ARG A 195 -1.50 -16.05 -13.33
N GLY A 196 -0.58 -15.26 -13.89
CA GLY A 196 -0.30 -15.21 -15.33
C GLY A 196 -1.31 -14.39 -16.15
N ARG A 197 -2.19 -13.64 -15.49
CA ARG A 197 -3.09 -12.65 -16.12
C ARG A 197 -2.82 -11.22 -15.68
N VAL A 198 -2.42 -11.08 -14.41
CA VAL A 198 -1.95 -9.84 -13.78
C VAL A 198 -0.51 -9.52 -14.15
#